data_AF-A0A1V1PNY6-F1
#
_entry.id   AF-A0A1V1PNY6-F1
#
_cell.length_a   1.000
_cell.length_b   1.000
_cell.length_c   1.000
_cell.angle_alpha   90.00
_cell.angle_beta   90.00
_cell.angle_gamma   90.00
#
_symmetry.space_group_name_H-M   'P 1'
#
loop_
_entity.id
_entity.type
_entity.pdbx_description
1 polymer ?
#
loop_
_entity_poly.entity_id
_entity_poly.type
_entity_poly.pdbx_seq_one_letter_code
_entity_poly.pdbx_strand_id
1 'polypeptide(L)'
;MQKDQLVKSFIQYVSGEAIAPLDPSDALPHDIHDWNNFIWLDVGRYLGNSEKIRNAKDRSAKELLALFEEWRAAPPHFENDVEHELRTGAAAYIKLYKEYVDLIANGNAMEALLNTSVNSSIVETMLLYCFDESVPMQDRAAKLHAYFGSDHYKLAPYQWLSARMFALLKEKVWQNPPQNKEKAAKRFRSFFHDVDHIATYAPYCDAFFMDNAMAQMMRDPRIALEQRFGTKVFSISNWKQFLNWIEEVDGSLSPEHLRDLKIAYPESITDPMGTLRTLSQKE
;
A
#
# COMPACT_ATOMS: atom_id res chain seq x y z
N MET A 1 8.80 1.17 2.60
CA MET A 1 7.72 1.76 1.80
C MET A 1 6.63 2.34 2.70
N GLN A 2 5.71 1.55 3.30
CA GLN A 2 4.72 2.10 4.26
C GLN A 2 5.37 2.92 5.40
N LYS A 3 6.42 2.37 6.01
CA LYS A 3 7.22 3.06 7.03
C LYS A 3 7.73 4.41 6.53
N ASP A 4 8.26 4.44 5.31
CA ASP A 4 8.91 5.63 4.74
C ASP A 4 7.88 6.73 4.47
N GLN A 5 6.71 6.38 3.93
CA GLN A 5 5.57 7.31 3.78
C GLN A 5 5.18 7.96 5.12
N LEU A 6 5.04 7.15 6.17
CA LEU A 6 4.67 7.64 7.50
C LEU A 6 5.78 8.48 8.15
N VAL A 7 7.04 8.08 8.00
CA VAL A 7 8.19 8.79 8.56
C VAL A 7 8.35 10.15 7.87
N LYS A 8 8.26 10.20 6.53
CA LYS A 8 8.30 11.46 5.78
C LYS A 8 7.17 12.41 6.20
N SER A 9 5.95 11.89 6.27
CA SER A 9 4.79 12.69 6.73
C SER A 9 4.98 13.21 8.16
N PHE A 10 5.57 12.39 9.04
CA PHE A 10 5.88 12.82 10.41
C PHE A 10 6.96 13.90 10.46
N ILE A 11 8.02 13.80 9.65
CA ILE A 11 9.07 14.83 9.56
C ILE A 11 8.46 16.19 9.14
N GLN A 12 7.57 16.18 8.15
CA GLN A 12 6.83 17.38 7.73
C GLN A 12 5.99 17.95 8.88
N TYR A 13 5.25 17.09 9.60
CA TYR A 13 4.44 17.50 10.74
C TYR A 13 5.26 18.10 11.91
N VAL A 14 6.42 17.52 12.20
CA VAL A 14 7.33 18.03 13.25
C VAL A 14 7.93 19.37 12.84
N SER A 15 8.29 19.51 11.57
CA SER A 15 8.88 20.73 11.00
C SER A 15 7.86 21.85 10.74
N GLY A 16 6.56 21.56 10.87
CA GLY A 16 5.49 22.52 10.56
C GLY A 16 5.30 22.76 9.06
N GLU A 17 5.81 21.87 8.22
CA GLU A 17 5.67 21.93 6.78
C GLU A 17 4.28 21.47 6.33
N ALA A 18 3.82 22.00 5.20
CA ALA A 18 2.63 21.49 4.54
C ALA A 18 2.87 20.07 4.02
N ILE A 19 1.78 19.32 3.83
CA ILE A 19 1.83 17.98 3.22
C ILE A 19 2.33 18.14 1.78
N ALA A 20 3.49 17.56 1.48
CA ALA A 20 4.08 17.66 0.15
C ALA A 20 3.30 16.83 -0.89
N PRO A 21 3.46 17.14 -2.19
CA PRO A 21 3.03 16.25 -3.27
C PRO A 21 3.65 14.85 -3.14
N LEU A 22 3.03 13.88 -3.82
CA LEU A 22 3.54 12.52 -3.86
C LEU A 22 4.89 12.46 -4.57
N ASP A 23 5.79 11.68 -4.01
CA ASP A 23 7.12 11.40 -4.57
C ASP A 23 7.24 9.88 -4.75
N PRO A 24 7.55 9.38 -5.95
CA PRO A 24 7.71 7.94 -6.19
C PRO A 24 8.67 7.25 -5.21
N SER A 25 9.69 7.97 -4.71
CA SER A 25 10.65 7.44 -3.73
C SER A 25 10.01 7.05 -2.37
N ASP A 26 8.80 7.51 -2.09
CA ASP A 26 8.05 7.15 -0.88
C ASP A 26 7.52 5.71 -0.95
N ALA A 27 7.35 5.16 -2.15
CA ALA A 27 6.89 3.79 -2.38
C ALA A 27 7.92 2.91 -3.08
N LEU A 28 8.89 3.49 -3.79
CA LEU A 28 9.84 2.77 -4.64
C LEU A 28 11.26 3.08 -4.17
N PRO A 29 12.05 2.07 -3.76
CA PRO A 29 13.38 2.28 -3.18
C PRO A 29 14.42 2.78 -4.19
N HIS A 30 14.10 2.74 -5.48
CA HIS A 30 14.97 3.13 -6.57
C HIS A 30 14.24 4.13 -7.47
N ASP A 31 15.02 5.01 -8.11
CA ASP A 31 14.48 5.89 -9.13
C ASP A 31 14.02 5.05 -10.32
N ILE A 32 12.71 5.03 -10.56
CA ILE A 32 12.09 4.31 -11.68
C ILE A 32 12.35 4.99 -13.02
N HIS A 33 12.82 6.23 -13.01
CA HIS A 33 13.19 6.96 -14.21
C HIS A 33 14.66 6.73 -14.60
N ASP A 34 15.44 6.01 -13.78
CA ASP A 34 16.79 5.60 -14.14
C ASP A 34 16.78 4.34 -15.03
N TRP A 35 17.73 4.28 -15.96
CA TRP A 35 17.82 3.24 -16.98
C TRP A 35 18.32 1.94 -16.36
N ASN A 36 17.39 1.05 -16.02
CA ASN A 36 17.73 -0.29 -15.56
C ASN A 36 17.75 -1.28 -16.73
N ASN A 37 18.89 -1.95 -16.93
CA ASN A 37 19.10 -2.97 -17.97
C ASN A 37 18.36 -4.30 -17.72
N PHE A 38 17.52 -4.40 -16.68
CA PHE A 38 16.90 -5.65 -16.26
C PHE A 38 15.45 -5.48 -15.80
N ILE A 39 14.63 -6.51 -16.02
CA ILE A 39 13.37 -6.70 -15.31
C ILE A 39 13.72 -6.87 -13.83
N TRP A 40 13.24 -5.97 -12.98
CA TRP A 40 13.42 -6.10 -11.54
C TRP A 40 12.29 -6.93 -10.95
N LEU A 41 12.66 -8.06 -10.35
CA LEU A 41 11.76 -8.93 -9.61
C LEU A 41 12.09 -8.81 -8.13
N ASP A 42 11.31 -8.02 -7.39
CA ASP A 42 11.38 -8.01 -5.93
C ASP A 42 10.46 -9.06 -5.34
N VAL A 43 11.07 -9.99 -4.63
CA VAL A 43 10.40 -11.07 -3.94
C VAL A 43 10.47 -10.86 -2.42
N GLY A 44 10.65 -9.62 -1.94
CA GLY A 44 10.80 -9.28 -0.53
C GLY A 44 11.84 -10.15 0.21
N ARG A 45 11.80 -10.17 1.54
CA ARG A 45 12.53 -11.18 2.33
C ARG A 45 11.87 -12.56 2.14
N TYR A 46 12.09 -13.19 1.00
CA TYR A 46 11.73 -14.59 0.77
C TYR A 46 12.59 -15.49 1.68
N LEU A 47 12.12 -15.76 2.90
CA LEU A 47 12.76 -16.68 3.84
C LEU A 47 12.37 -18.15 3.59
N GLY A 48 12.19 -18.52 2.32
CA GLY A 48 12.15 -19.92 1.87
C GLY A 48 11.02 -20.80 2.40
N ASN A 49 10.00 -20.26 3.08
CA ASN A 49 8.94 -21.06 3.67
C ASN A 49 7.55 -20.62 3.20
N SER A 50 7.22 -21.06 1.98
CA SER A 50 5.91 -20.84 1.35
C SER A 50 4.75 -21.37 2.21
N GLU A 51 4.96 -22.40 3.02
CA GLU A 51 3.97 -22.90 3.98
C GLU A 51 3.72 -21.90 5.12
N LYS A 52 4.76 -21.28 5.68
CA LYS A 52 4.59 -20.22 6.68
C LYS A 52 3.79 -19.05 6.12
N ILE A 53 4.11 -18.59 4.91
CA ILE A 53 3.36 -17.53 4.23
C ILE A 53 1.90 -17.95 4.02
N ARG A 54 1.68 -19.18 3.53
CA ARG A 54 0.33 -19.72 3.30
C ARG A 54 -0.48 -19.82 4.59
N ASN A 55 0.13 -20.29 5.67
CA ASN A 55 -0.49 -20.41 6.99
C ASN A 55 -0.78 -19.04 7.61
N ALA A 56 0.10 -18.05 7.41
CA ALA A 56 -0.12 -16.68 7.84
C ALA A 56 -1.32 -16.04 7.11
N LYS A 57 -1.42 -16.25 5.79
CA LYS A 57 -2.59 -15.82 5.00
C LYS A 57 -3.89 -16.49 5.47
N ASP A 58 -3.85 -17.79 5.75
CA ASP A 58 -5.01 -18.54 6.27
C ASP A 58 -5.45 -18.04 7.64
N ARG A 59 -4.49 -17.71 8.51
CA ARG A 59 -4.77 -17.13 9.83
C ARG A 59 -5.42 -15.74 9.68
N SER A 60 -4.81 -14.87 8.90
CA SER A 60 -5.31 -13.50 8.66
C SER A 60 -6.73 -13.51 8.12
N ALA A 61 -7.02 -14.42 7.16
CA ALA A 61 -8.38 -14.57 6.62
C ALA A 61 -9.39 -15.02 7.68
N LYS A 62 -9.02 -15.95 8.57
CA LYS A 62 -9.90 -16.39 9.67
C LYS A 62 -10.15 -15.27 10.67
N GLU A 63 -9.12 -14.50 11.02
CA GLU A 63 -9.23 -13.34 11.91
C GLU A 63 -10.16 -12.27 11.30
N LEU A 64 -10.01 -11.97 10.02
CA LEU A 64 -10.92 -11.05 9.30
C LEU A 64 -12.37 -11.56 9.30
N LEU A 65 -12.58 -12.86 9.05
CA LEU A 65 -13.93 -13.43 9.10
C LEU A 65 -14.55 -13.39 10.50
N ALA A 66 -13.76 -13.42 11.57
CA ALA A 66 -14.27 -13.26 12.92
C ALA A 66 -14.84 -11.84 13.13
N LEU A 67 -14.17 -10.82 12.57
CA LEU A 67 -14.65 -9.43 12.61
C LEU A 67 -15.98 -9.24 11.88
N PHE A 68 -16.31 -10.08 10.90
CA PHE A 68 -17.58 -9.95 10.16
C PHE A 68 -18.81 -10.19 11.04
N GLU A 69 -18.69 -10.93 12.13
CA GLU A 69 -19.80 -11.10 13.07
C GLU A 69 -20.05 -9.81 13.84
N GLU A 70 -18.98 -9.16 14.30
CA GLU A 70 -19.03 -7.86 14.99
C GLU A 70 -19.50 -6.73 14.07
N TRP A 71 -19.01 -6.69 12.83
CA TRP A 71 -19.39 -5.70 11.84
C TRP A 71 -20.87 -5.76 11.44
N ARG A 72 -21.54 -6.88 11.69
CA ARG A 72 -22.99 -7.02 11.46
C ARG A 72 -23.84 -6.52 12.62
N ALA A 73 -23.25 -6.25 13.79
CA ALA A 73 -24.00 -5.84 14.97
C ALA A 73 -24.65 -4.46 14.84
N ALA A 74 -24.06 -3.56 14.03
CA ALA A 74 -24.58 -2.23 13.77
C ALA A 74 -24.41 -1.84 12.30
N PRO A 75 -25.32 -1.02 11.73
CA PRO A 75 -25.15 -0.47 10.40
C PRO A 75 -23.83 0.33 10.28
N PRO A 76 -23.07 0.15 9.19
CA PRO A 76 -21.83 0.89 8.94
C PRO A 76 -22.15 2.35 8.63
N HIS A 77 -21.23 3.23 8.98
CA HIS A 77 -21.25 4.64 8.57
C HIS A 77 -19.87 4.98 8.05
N PHE A 78 -19.73 5.08 6.73
CA PHE A 78 -18.46 5.08 6.04
C PHE A 78 -17.40 6.01 6.67
N GLU A 79 -17.71 7.29 6.89
CA GLU A 79 -16.74 8.23 7.48
C GLU A 79 -16.38 7.90 8.94
N ASN A 80 -17.34 7.39 9.73
CA ASN A 80 -17.07 7.01 11.11
C ASN A 80 -16.21 5.75 11.15
N ASP A 81 -16.44 4.83 10.21
CA ASP A 81 -15.64 3.63 10.05
C ASP A 81 -14.22 3.97 9.58
N VAL A 82 -14.04 4.91 8.65
CA VAL A 82 -12.72 5.43 8.25
C VAL A 82 -11.98 6.04 9.44
N GLU A 83 -12.63 6.90 10.23
CA GLU A 83 -12.03 7.47 11.44
C GLU A 83 -11.68 6.39 12.48
N HIS A 84 -12.53 5.38 12.62
CA HIS A 84 -12.27 4.24 13.49
C HIS A 84 -11.03 3.47 13.03
N GLU A 85 -10.91 3.14 11.75
CA GLU A 85 -9.75 2.44 11.18
C GLU A 85 -8.46 3.22 11.38
N LEU A 86 -8.46 4.53 11.11
CA LEU A 86 -7.29 5.40 11.32
C LEU A 86 -6.85 5.43 12.79
N ARG A 87 -7.80 5.57 13.72
CA ARG A 87 -7.51 5.58 15.16
C ARG A 87 -7.00 4.23 15.66
N THR A 88 -7.60 3.13 15.20
CA THR A 88 -7.18 1.78 15.57
C THR A 88 -5.81 1.44 14.97
N GLY A 89 -5.53 1.88 13.75
CA GLY A 89 -4.21 1.77 13.11
C GLY A 89 -3.12 2.51 13.88
N ALA A 90 -3.37 3.76 14.28
CA ALA A 90 -2.47 4.54 15.14
C ALA A 90 -2.16 3.82 16.46
N ALA A 91 -3.19 3.33 17.14
CA ALA A 91 -3.05 2.58 18.38
C ALA A 91 -2.26 1.28 18.18
N ALA A 92 -2.43 0.61 17.04
CA ALA A 92 -1.68 -0.60 16.70
C ALA A 92 -0.17 -0.36 16.57
N TYR A 93 0.27 0.75 15.97
CA TYR A 93 1.70 1.09 15.91
C TYR A 93 2.31 1.28 17.29
N ILE A 94 1.62 2.00 18.18
CA ILE A 94 2.07 2.20 19.57
C ILE A 94 2.13 0.87 20.31
N LYS A 95 1.12 0.02 20.14
CA LYS A 95 1.07 -1.31 20.77
C LYS A 95 2.24 -2.19 20.31
N LEU A 96 2.50 -2.25 18.99
CA LEU A 96 3.60 -3.04 18.41
C LEU A 96 4.97 -2.55 18.90
N TYR A 97 5.15 -1.24 19.03
CA TYR A 97 6.38 -0.68 19.61
C TYR A 97 6.54 -1.05 21.08
N LYS A 98 5.46 -0.97 21.87
CA LYS A 98 5.51 -1.39 23.27
C LYS A 98 5.88 -2.88 23.41
N GLU A 99 5.27 -3.76 22.63
CA GLU A 99 5.59 -5.19 22.62
C GLU A 99 7.06 -5.44 22.27
N TYR A 100 7.61 -4.68 21.31
CA TYR A 100 9.03 -4.73 20.96
C TYR A 100 9.94 -4.30 22.11
N VAL A 101 9.64 -3.17 22.77
CA VAL A 101 10.40 -2.65 23.91
C VAL A 101 10.33 -3.63 25.10
N ASP A 102 9.16 -4.18 25.39
CA ASP A 102 8.95 -5.15 26.48
C ASP A 102 9.79 -6.43 26.25
N LEU A 103 9.91 -6.92 25.01
CA LEU A 103 10.77 -8.06 24.69
C LEU A 103 12.25 -7.76 24.97
N ILE A 104 12.73 -6.58 24.56
CA ILE A 104 14.12 -6.16 24.81
C ILE A 104 14.39 -6.00 26.29
N ALA A 105 13.50 -5.32 27.02
CA ALA A 105 13.64 -5.09 28.46
C ALA A 105 13.69 -6.39 29.26
N ASN A 106 13.00 -7.43 28.79
CA ASN A 106 13.00 -8.76 29.40
C ASN A 106 14.17 -9.66 28.94
N GLY A 107 15.17 -9.11 28.23
CA GLY A 107 16.38 -9.83 27.81
C GLY A 107 16.21 -10.69 26.54
N ASN A 108 15.06 -10.61 25.86
CA ASN A 108 14.76 -11.37 24.65
C ASN A 108 15.07 -10.58 23.37
N ALA A 109 16.19 -9.85 23.35
CA ALA A 109 16.56 -8.97 22.24
C ALA A 109 16.69 -9.71 20.89
N MET A 110 17.15 -10.97 20.90
CA MET A 110 17.24 -11.79 19.69
C MET A 110 15.85 -12.16 19.14
N GLU A 111 14.89 -12.45 20.01
CA GLU A 111 13.51 -12.72 19.62
C GLU A 111 12.85 -11.46 19.04
N ALA A 112 13.09 -10.31 19.67
CA ALA A 112 12.61 -9.02 19.18
C ALA A 112 13.14 -8.72 17.78
N LEU A 113 14.43 -8.96 17.52
CA LEU A 113 15.06 -8.70 16.22
C LEU A 113 14.54 -9.62 15.10
N LEU A 114 14.24 -10.88 15.42
CA LEU A 114 13.88 -11.89 14.43
C LEU A 114 12.37 -11.95 14.14
N ASN A 115 11.53 -11.62 15.12
CA ASN A 115 10.10 -11.93 15.06
C ASN A 115 9.18 -10.71 15.13
N THR A 116 9.68 -9.50 15.43
CA THR A 116 8.80 -8.32 15.44
C THR A 116 8.54 -7.79 14.03
N SER A 117 7.31 -7.30 13.82
CA SER A 117 6.89 -6.69 12.56
C SER A 117 7.72 -5.45 12.24
N VAL A 118 8.00 -5.17 10.96
CA VAL A 118 8.63 -3.90 10.53
C VAL A 118 7.91 -2.68 11.12
N ASN A 119 6.60 -2.80 11.36
CA ASN A 119 5.76 -1.76 11.94
C ASN A 119 6.12 -1.42 13.40
N SER A 120 6.80 -2.30 14.15
CA SER A 120 7.30 -1.98 15.50
C SER A 120 8.37 -0.89 15.46
N SER A 121 9.15 -0.82 14.37
CA SER A 121 10.22 0.16 14.19
C SER A 121 9.73 1.55 13.78
N ILE A 122 8.46 1.72 13.39
CA ILE A 122 7.93 3.01 12.91
C ILE A 122 7.96 4.04 14.03
N VAL A 123 7.34 3.71 15.17
CA VAL A 123 7.30 4.58 16.35
C VAL A 123 8.70 4.82 16.89
N GLU A 124 9.53 3.78 16.96
CA GLU A 124 10.95 3.92 17.33
C GLU A 124 11.65 4.94 16.42
N THR A 125 11.45 4.83 15.10
CA THR A 125 12.10 5.73 14.14
C THR A 125 11.66 7.17 14.35
N MET A 126 10.36 7.37 14.54
CA MET A 126 9.78 8.69 14.79
C MET A 126 10.30 9.31 16.09
N LEU A 127 10.40 8.54 17.18
CA LEU A 127 10.84 9.07 18.48
C LEU A 127 12.35 9.34 18.52
N LEU A 128 13.15 8.48 17.90
CA LEU A 128 14.60 8.51 18.05
C LEU A 128 15.31 9.29 16.95
N TYR A 129 14.81 9.27 15.71
CA TYR A 129 15.54 9.78 14.54
C TYR A 129 14.87 10.97 13.82
N CYS A 130 13.64 11.35 14.19
CA CYS A 130 12.93 12.47 13.54
C CYS A 130 12.95 13.79 14.35
N PHE A 131 13.69 13.83 15.45
CA PHE A 131 13.83 15.02 16.30
C PHE A 131 15.29 15.38 16.50
N ASP A 132 15.54 16.68 16.69
CA ASP A 132 16.83 17.15 17.19
C ASP A 132 17.13 16.55 18.57
N GLU A 133 18.41 16.27 18.85
CA GLU A 133 18.86 15.65 20.10
C GLU A 133 18.47 16.47 21.34
N SER A 134 18.33 17.79 21.21
CA SER A 134 17.95 18.70 22.30
C SER A 134 16.49 18.55 22.75
N VAL A 135 15.60 17.96 21.94
CA VAL A 135 14.18 17.83 22.28
C VAL A 135 14.01 16.72 23.34
N PRO A 136 13.40 16.99 24.51
CA PRO A 136 13.16 15.97 25.54
C PRO A 136 12.24 14.85 25.06
N MET A 137 12.49 13.62 25.50
CA MET A 137 11.71 12.44 25.08
C MET A 137 10.20 12.57 25.34
N GLN A 138 9.82 13.23 26.44
CA GLN A 138 8.43 13.48 26.78
C GLN A 138 7.72 14.35 25.73
N ASP A 139 8.42 15.38 25.23
CA ASP A 139 7.88 16.28 24.21
C ASP A 139 7.80 15.58 22.84
N ARG A 140 8.79 14.73 22.52
CA ARG A 140 8.76 13.87 21.32
C ARG A 140 7.56 12.93 21.34
N ALA A 141 7.31 12.28 22.47
CA ALA A 141 6.17 11.38 22.65
C ALA A 141 4.83 12.11 22.56
N ALA A 142 4.71 13.30 23.15
CA ALA A 142 3.51 14.13 23.05
C ALA A 142 3.25 14.55 21.60
N LYS A 143 4.29 14.96 20.86
CA LYS A 143 4.20 15.33 19.45
C LYS A 143 3.84 14.14 18.56
N LEU A 144 4.39 12.95 18.81
CA LEU A 144 4.01 11.72 18.13
C LEU A 144 2.53 11.36 18.37
N HIS A 145 2.07 11.44 19.62
CA HIS A 145 0.66 11.19 19.93
C HIS A 145 -0.25 12.19 19.18
N ALA A 146 0.11 13.47 19.15
CA ALA A 146 -0.63 14.48 18.40
C ALA A 146 -0.61 14.23 16.87
N TYR A 147 0.50 13.75 16.32
CA TYR A 147 0.61 13.40 14.90
C TYR A 147 -0.44 12.37 14.47
N PHE A 148 -0.68 11.33 15.26
CA PHE A 148 -1.68 10.31 14.93
C PHE A 148 -3.13 10.86 14.85
N GLY A 149 -3.39 12.04 15.42
CA GLY A 149 -4.66 12.75 15.26
C GLY A 149 -4.69 13.77 14.10
N SER A 150 -3.54 14.05 13.49
CA SER A 150 -3.35 15.13 12.52
C SER A 150 -3.68 14.73 11.08
N ASP A 151 -3.86 15.72 10.21
CA ASP A 151 -4.07 15.50 8.78
C ASP A 151 -2.84 14.90 8.10
N HIS A 152 -1.62 15.18 8.58
CA HIS A 152 -0.40 14.55 8.07
C HIS A 152 -0.48 13.01 8.18
N TYR A 153 -0.99 12.48 9.30
CA TYR A 153 -1.21 11.04 9.44
C TYR A 153 -2.39 10.55 8.58
N LYS A 154 -3.54 11.22 8.66
CA LYS A 154 -4.79 10.77 8.02
C LYS A 154 -4.73 10.81 6.49
N LEU A 155 -3.96 11.76 5.94
CA LEU A 155 -3.82 11.96 4.49
C LEU A 155 -2.58 11.27 3.91
N ALA A 156 -1.74 10.66 4.74
CA ALA A 156 -0.65 9.81 4.24
C ALA A 156 -1.24 8.71 3.33
N PRO A 157 -0.71 8.47 2.11
CA PRO A 157 -1.40 7.70 1.08
C PRO A 157 -1.83 6.30 1.52
N TYR A 158 -0.91 5.57 2.16
CA TYR A 158 -1.24 4.26 2.73
C TYR A 158 -2.40 4.34 3.72
N GLN A 159 -2.35 5.27 4.68
CA GLN A 159 -3.35 5.37 5.75
C GLN A 159 -4.71 5.75 5.18
N TRP A 160 -4.71 6.75 4.28
CA TRP A 160 -5.91 7.25 3.64
C TRP A 160 -6.62 6.16 2.84
N LEU A 161 -5.87 5.38 2.05
CA LEU A 161 -6.44 4.38 1.16
C LEU A 161 -6.84 3.11 1.90
N SER A 162 -5.97 2.58 2.77
CA SER A 162 -6.26 1.35 3.52
C SER A 162 -7.48 1.50 4.42
N ALA A 163 -7.61 2.60 5.17
CA ALA A 163 -8.77 2.87 6.03
C ALA A 163 -10.09 2.88 5.24
N ARG A 164 -10.09 3.49 4.05
CA ARG A 164 -11.26 3.51 3.16
C ARG A 164 -11.57 2.15 2.57
N MET A 165 -10.56 1.36 2.21
CA MET A 165 -10.76 -0.02 1.74
C MET A 165 -11.42 -0.89 2.81
N PHE A 166 -10.99 -0.78 4.08
CA PHE A 166 -11.60 -1.51 5.18
C PHE A 166 -13.04 -1.03 5.49
N ALA A 167 -13.28 0.29 5.49
CA ALA A 167 -14.63 0.83 5.65
C ALA A 167 -15.59 0.37 4.54
N LEU A 168 -15.15 0.36 3.27
CA LEU A 168 -15.93 -0.20 2.16
C LEU A 168 -16.16 -1.70 2.30
N LEU A 169 -15.14 -2.46 2.73
CA LEU A 169 -15.29 -3.90 2.96
C LEU A 169 -16.35 -4.15 4.04
N LYS A 170 -16.28 -3.43 5.16
CA LYS A 170 -17.25 -3.51 6.25
C LYS A 170 -18.68 -3.28 5.75
N GLU A 171 -18.88 -2.26 4.93
CA GLU A 171 -20.18 -1.98 4.32
C GLU A 171 -20.67 -3.11 3.40
N LYS A 172 -19.80 -3.62 2.52
CA LYS A 172 -20.13 -4.74 1.64
C LYS A 172 -20.49 -6.00 2.41
N VAL A 173 -19.77 -6.29 3.50
CA VAL A 173 -20.04 -7.43 4.39
C VAL A 173 -21.38 -7.25 5.11
N TRP A 174 -21.71 -6.03 5.54
CA TRP A 174 -22.99 -5.75 6.17
C TRP A 174 -24.17 -5.91 5.19
N GLN A 175 -24.04 -5.38 3.96
CA GLN A 175 -25.08 -5.47 2.93
C GLN A 175 -25.28 -6.89 2.39
N ASN A 176 -24.18 -7.62 2.17
CA ASN A 176 -24.22 -8.95 1.60
C ASN A 176 -23.20 -9.88 2.28
N PRO A 177 -23.52 -10.38 3.49
CA PRO A 177 -22.61 -11.20 4.24
C PRO A 177 -22.36 -12.54 3.53
N PRO A 178 -21.12 -13.07 3.57
CA PRO A 178 -20.82 -14.34 2.96
C PRO A 178 -21.59 -15.47 3.64
N GLN A 179 -22.36 -16.23 2.86
CA GLN A 179 -23.17 -17.35 3.36
C GLN A 179 -22.32 -18.58 3.72
N ASN A 180 -21.20 -18.78 3.01
CA ASN A 180 -20.30 -19.92 3.24
C ASN A 180 -18.94 -19.42 3.74
N LYS A 181 -18.63 -19.72 5.01
CA LYS A 181 -17.40 -19.29 5.69
C LYS A 181 -16.13 -19.85 5.02
N GLU A 182 -16.14 -21.09 4.52
CA GLU A 182 -14.97 -21.67 3.84
C GLU A 182 -14.68 -20.99 2.50
N LYS A 183 -15.73 -20.75 1.71
CA LYS A 183 -15.60 -20.02 0.43
C LYS A 183 -15.15 -18.58 0.68
N ALA A 184 -15.66 -17.95 1.75
CA ALA A 184 -15.23 -16.63 2.17
C ALA A 184 -13.75 -16.62 2.59
N ALA A 185 -13.30 -17.59 3.38
CA ALA A 185 -11.92 -17.69 3.82
C ALA A 185 -10.96 -17.79 2.63
N LYS A 186 -11.31 -18.58 1.62
CA LYS A 186 -10.55 -18.67 0.36
C LYS A 186 -10.54 -17.33 -0.39
N ARG A 187 -11.68 -16.66 -0.49
CA ARG A 187 -11.82 -15.36 -1.17
C ARG A 187 -10.99 -14.26 -0.49
N PHE A 188 -10.99 -14.20 0.83
CA PHE A 188 -10.31 -13.16 1.61
C PHE A 188 -8.87 -13.51 1.98
N ARG A 189 -8.36 -14.66 1.51
CA ARG A 189 -7.01 -15.16 1.82
C ARG A 189 -5.89 -14.17 1.51
N SER A 190 -6.02 -13.43 0.42
CA SER A 190 -5.02 -12.46 -0.01
C SER A 190 -5.42 -11.01 0.28
N PHE A 191 -6.59 -10.76 0.86
CA PHE A 191 -7.17 -9.41 0.94
C PHE A 191 -6.24 -8.41 1.63
N PHE A 192 -5.62 -8.76 2.77
CA PHE A 192 -4.66 -7.88 3.44
C PHE A 192 -3.44 -7.54 2.57
N HIS A 193 -2.96 -8.50 1.78
CA HIS A 193 -1.84 -8.25 0.87
C HIS A 193 -2.27 -7.38 -0.31
N ASP A 194 -3.49 -7.57 -0.82
CA ASP A 194 -4.03 -6.74 -1.89
C ASP A 194 -4.19 -5.29 -1.40
N VAL A 195 -4.72 -5.08 -0.18
CA VAL A 195 -4.79 -3.77 0.47
C VAL A 195 -3.41 -3.17 0.65
N ASP A 196 -2.47 -3.93 1.22
CA ASP A 196 -1.11 -3.45 1.50
C ASP A 196 -0.39 -3.02 0.21
N HIS A 197 -0.51 -3.82 -0.85
CA HIS A 197 0.11 -3.56 -2.14
C HIS A 197 -0.53 -2.33 -2.82
N ILE A 198 -1.87 -2.28 -2.89
CA ILE A 198 -2.58 -1.17 -3.52
C ILE A 198 -2.34 0.14 -2.74
N ALA A 199 -2.45 0.12 -1.41
CA ALA A 199 -2.24 1.29 -0.55
C ALA A 199 -0.80 1.79 -0.57
N THR A 200 0.17 0.91 -0.78
CA THR A 200 1.58 1.28 -0.86
C THR A 200 1.93 1.89 -2.21
N TYR A 201 1.54 1.25 -3.32
CA TYR A 201 2.09 1.56 -4.64
C TYR A 201 1.16 2.36 -5.52
N ALA A 202 -0.15 2.06 -5.52
CA ALA A 202 -1.06 2.63 -6.50
C ALA A 202 -1.05 4.16 -6.52
N PRO A 203 -1.00 4.89 -5.39
CA PRO A 203 -0.92 6.35 -5.38
C PRO A 203 0.27 6.95 -6.16
N TYR A 204 1.32 6.15 -6.41
CA TYR A 204 2.59 6.60 -7.01
C TYR A 204 2.77 6.09 -8.44
N CYS A 205 1.72 5.54 -9.05
CA CYS A 205 1.76 5.02 -10.42
C CYS A 205 0.79 5.77 -11.32
N ASP A 206 1.13 5.90 -12.61
CA ASP A 206 0.22 6.42 -13.64
C ASP A 206 -0.94 5.46 -13.92
N ALA A 207 -0.70 4.16 -13.77
CA ALA A 207 -1.69 3.10 -13.95
C ALA A 207 -1.44 1.93 -13.00
N PHE A 208 -2.50 1.24 -12.61
CA PHE A 208 -2.44 0.07 -11.75
C PHE A 208 -3.40 -1.03 -12.23
N PHE A 209 -2.86 -2.22 -12.46
CA PHE A 209 -3.63 -3.39 -12.87
C PHE A 209 -3.90 -4.30 -11.68
N MET A 210 -5.17 -4.61 -11.41
CA MET A 210 -5.59 -5.40 -10.26
C MET A 210 -6.75 -6.34 -10.61
N ASP A 211 -7.14 -7.23 -9.69
CA ASP A 211 -8.31 -8.07 -9.91
C ASP A 211 -9.61 -7.26 -9.96
N ASN A 212 -10.67 -7.84 -10.53
CA ASN A 212 -11.93 -7.13 -10.74
C ASN A 212 -12.58 -6.64 -9.43
N ALA A 213 -12.42 -7.37 -8.31
CA ALA A 213 -13.04 -6.97 -7.05
C ALA A 213 -12.32 -5.76 -6.45
N MET A 214 -10.99 -5.74 -6.50
CA MET A 214 -10.21 -4.57 -6.07
C MET A 214 -10.42 -3.38 -7.01
N ALA A 215 -10.45 -3.59 -8.32
CA ALA A 215 -10.72 -2.53 -9.28
C ALA A 215 -12.11 -1.90 -9.08
N GLN A 216 -13.12 -2.71 -8.76
CA GLN A 216 -14.44 -2.20 -8.42
C GLN A 216 -14.40 -1.35 -7.14
N MET A 217 -13.62 -1.74 -6.13
CA MET A 217 -13.45 -0.98 -4.90
C MET A 217 -12.73 0.35 -5.16
N MET A 218 -11.67 0.35 -5.98
CA MET A 218 -10.90 1.56 -6.32
C MET A 218 -11.69 2.58 -7.15
N ARG A 219 -12.72 2.13 -7.86
CA ARG A 219 -13.66 2.98 -8.61
C ARG A 219 -14.86 3.45 -7.78
N ASP A 220 -15.05 2.96 -6.55
CA ASP A 220 -16.12 3.47 -5.67
C ASP A 220 -15.93 5.00 -5.49
N PRO A 221 -16.98 5.83 -5.66
CA PRO A 221 -16.84 7.29 -5.58
C PRO A 221 -16.20 7.82 -4.29
N ARG A 222 -16.24 7.04 -3.21
CA ARG A 222 -15.65 7.39 -1.91
C ARG A 222 -14.14 7.13 -1.83
N ILE A 223 -13.60 6.33 -2.75
CA ILE A 223 -12.17 6.14 -2.95
C ILE A 223 -11.70 6.89 -4.20
N ALA A 224 -12.36 6.67 -5.34
CA ALA A 224 -12.10 7.31 -6.62
C ALA A 224 -10.60 7.46 -6.91
N LEU A 225 -9.87 6.33 -6.91
CA LEU A 225 -8.40 6.29 -6.92
C LEU A 225 -7.80 7.16 -8.03
N GLU A 226 -8.36 7.06 -9.23
CA GLU A 226 -7.94 7.84 -10.40
C GLU A 226 -8.12 9.35 -10.20
N GLN A 227 -9.25 9.78 -9.63
CA GLN A 227 -9.52 11.19 -9.37
C GLN A 227 -8.60 11.74 -8.26
N ARG A 228 -8.30 10.92 -7.25
CA ARG A 228 -7.53 11.34 -6.09
C ARG A 228 -6.03 11.38 -6.35
N PHE A 229 -5.50 10.38 -7.04
CA PHE A 229 -4.06 10.17 -7.21
C PHE A 229 -3.59 10.21 -8.66
N GLY A 230 -4.49 10.32 -9.65
CA GLY A 230 -4.14 10.27 -11.06
C GLY A 230 -3.95 8.86 -11.63
N THR A 231 -4.01 7.84 -10.77
CA THR A 231 -3.75 6.44 -11.12
C THR A 231 -4.89 5.81 -11.91
N LYS A 232 -4.66 5.46 -13.18
CA LYS A 232 -5.61 4.71 -13.99
C LYS A 232 -5.86 3.32 -13.41
N VAL A 233 -7.13 2.95 -13.23
CA VAL A 233 -7.49 1.64 -12.66
C VAL A 233 -7.84 0.66 -13.79
N PHE A 234 -7.06 -0.41 -13.91
CA PHE A 234 -7.29 -1.49 -14.86
C PHE A 234 -7.51 -2.84 -14.19
N SER A 235 -8.24 -3.71 -14.88
CA SER A 235 -8.47 -5.11 -14.53
C SER A 235 -8.83 -5.90 -15.78
N ILE A 236 -8.95 -7.22 -15.65
CA ILE A 236 -9.33 -8.07 -16.78
C ILE A 236 -10.69 -7.66 -17.40
N SER A 237 -11.62 -7.13 -16.60
CA SER A 237 -12.92 -6.67 -17.11
C SER A 237 -12.84 -5.46 -18.06
N ASN A 238 -11.77 -4.67 -18.02
CA ASN A 238 -11.58 -3.54 -18.93
C ASN A 238 -10.26 -3.65 -19.71
N TRP A 239 -9.86 -4.88 -20.04
CA TRP A 239 -8.64 -5.19 -20.80
C TRP A 239 -8.46 -4.35 -22.07
N LYS A 240 -9.51 -4.14 -22.85
CA LYS A 240 -9.44 -3.32 -24.07
C LYS A 240 -9.06 -1.86 -23.77
N GLN A 241 -9.54 -1.30 -22.67
CA GLN A 241 -9.17 0.07 -22.27
C GLN A 241 -7.70 0.15 -21.85
N PHE A 242 -7.19 -0.91 -21.20
CA PHE A 242 -5.77 -1.01 -20.87
C PHE A 242 -4.88 -1.04 -22.11
N LEU A 243 -5.24 -1.86 -23.11
CA LEU A 243 -4.49 -1.91 -24.38
C LEU A 243 -4.51 -0.56 -25.11
N ASN A 244 -5.68 0.08 -25.21
CA ASN A 244 -5.80 1.40 -25.80
C ASN A 244 -4.93 2.44 -25.06
N TRP A 245 -4.90 2.39 -23.73
CA TRP A 245 -4.06 3.28 -22.93
C TRP A 245 -2.57 3.07 -23.20
N ILE A 246 -2.11 1.81 -23.36
CA ILE A 246 -0.72 1.54 -23.76
C ILE A 246 -0.43 2.12 -25.15
N GLU A 247 -1.34 1.97 -26.11
CA GLU A 247 -1.19 2.55 -27.45
C GLU A 247 -1.15 4.09 -27.42
N GLU A 248 -1.95 4.72 -26.55
CA GLU A 248 -1.91 6.17 -26.33
C GLU A 248 -0.58 6.64 -25.73
N VAL A 249 -0.04 5.89 -24.76
CA VAL A 249 1.28 6.17 -24.17
C VAL A 249 2.37 6.05 -25.24
N ASP A 250 2.35 5.00 -26.05
CA ASP A 250 3.28 4.80 -27.18
C ASP A 250 3.15 5.92 -28.24
N GLY A 251 1.91 6.28 -28.59
CA GLY A 251 1.62 7.37 -29.51
C GLY A 251 2.02 8.76 -28.99
N SER A 252 2.21 8.92 -27.68
CA SER A 252 2.64 10.18 -27.04
C SER A 252 4.15 10.38 -27.01
N LEU A 253 4.94 9.40 -27.49
CA LEU A 253 6.40 9.49 -27.51
C LEU A 253 6.87 10.66 -28.39
N SER A 254 7.64 11.56 -27.80
CA SER A 254 8.21 12.70 -28.50
C SER A 254 9.35 12.27 -29.45
N PRO A 255 9.73 13.10 -30.44
CA PRO A 255 10.93 12.86 -31.23
C PRO A 255 12.22 12.78 -30.40
N GLU A 256 12.24 13.38 -29.22
CA GLU A 256 13.34 13.23 -28.25
C GLU A 256 13.34 11.85 -27.62
N HIS A 257 12.20 11.37 -27.10
CA HIS A 257 12.07 10.01 -26.57
C HIS A 257 12.48 8.96 -27.61
N LEU A 258 12.03 9.12 -28.86
CA LEU A 258 12.39 8.20 -29.94
C LEU A 258 13.89 8.25 -30.30
N ARG A 259 14.56 9.38 -30.15
CA ARG A 259 16.01 9.47 -30.35
C ARG A 259 16.75 8.77 -29.22
N ASP A 260 16.36 9.00 -27.97
CA ASP A 260 17.02 8.43 -26.80
C ASP A 260 16.83 6.92 -26.74
N LEU A 261 15.62 6.42 -27.04
CA LEU A 261 15.36 4.99 -27.19
C LEU A 261 16.28 4.34 -28.24
N LYS A 262 16.57 5.03 -29.35
CA LYS A 262 17.47 4.52 -30.38
C LYS A 262 18.93 4.45 -29.93
N ILE A 263 19.34 5.38 -29.06
CA ILE A 263 20.68 5.40 -28.48
C ILE A 263 20.82 4.28 -27.45
N ALA A 264 19.80 4.09 -26.61
CA ALA A 264 19.82 3.10 -25.54
C ALA A 264 19.65 1.65 -26.05
N TYR A 265 18.82 1.44 -27.09
CA TYR A 265 18.55 0.12 -27.65
C TYR A 265 18.80 0.03 -29.16
N PRO A 266 20.06 0.20 -29.62
CA PRO A 266 20.39 0.26 -31.04
C PRO A 266 20.06 -1.02 -31.84
N GLU A 267 19.92 -2.17 -31.18
CA GLU A 267 19.62 -3.46 -31.84
C GLU A 267 18.12 -3.83 -31.87
N SER A 268 17.25 -3.19 -31.07
CA SER A 268 15.81 -3.54 -31.02
C SER A 268 14.94 -2.80 -32.04
N ILE A 269 15.52 -1.88 -32.83
CA ILE A 269 14.77 -0.96 -33.71
C ILE A 269 14.56 -1.51 -35.13
N THR A 270 14.68 -2.82 -35.35
CA THR A 270 14.09 -3.42 -36.57
C THR A 270 12.60 -3.72 -36.39
N ASP A 271 12.15 -3.94 -35.15
CA ASP A 271 10.74 -3.89 -34.71
C ASP A 271 10.71 -3.94 -33.16
N PRO A 272 10.69 -2.79 -32.46
CA PRO A 272 10.71 -2.77 -30.99
C PRO A 272 9.50 -3.48 -30.34
N MET A 273 8.44 -3.74 -31.12
CA MET A 273 7.11 -4.16 -30.67
C MET A 273 6.60 -5.45 -31.35
N GLY A 274 7.39 -6.10 -32.22
CA GLY A 274 7.01 -7.30 -32.96
C GLY A 274 6.60 -8.48 -32.06
N THR A 275 7.09 -8.47 -30.82
CA THR A 275 6.82 -9.47 -29.79
C THR A 275 5.43 -9.33 -29.16
N LEU A 276 4.79 -8.14 -29.20
CA LEU A 276 3.44 -7.93 -28.65
C LEU A 276 2.35 -8.02 -29.72
N ARG A 277 2.63 -7.57 -30.95
CA ARG A 277 1.66 -7.66 -32.08
C ARG A 277 1.34 -9.10 -32.49
N THR A 278 2.26 -10.04 -32.30
CA THR A 278 2.07 -11.46 -32.63
C THR A 278 1.11 -12.21 -31.68
N LEU A 279 0.82 -11.65 -30.50
CA LEU A 279 -0.17 -12.21 -29.55
C LEU A 279 -1.59 -11.70 -29.79
N SER A 280 -1.75 -10.51 -30.41
CA SER A 280 -3.05 -9.95 -30.80
C SER A 280 -3.66 -10.62 -32.04
N GLN A 281 -2.87 -11.39 -32.80
CA GLN A 281 -3.33 -12.05 -34.04
C GLN A 281 -3.61 -13.55 -33.87
N LYS A 282 -3.54 -14.08 -32.64
CA LYS A 282 -4.02 -15.41 -32.29
C LYS A 282 -5.28 -15.29 -31.45
N GLU A 283 -6.34 -14.79 -32.09
CA GLU A 283 -7.72 -15.12 -31.72
C GLU A 283 -8.09 -16.51 -32.26
#